data_AF-A0A3B9X0D9-F1
#
_entry.id   AF-A0A3B9X0D9-F1
#
_cell.length_a   1.000
_cell.length_b   1.000
_cell.length_c   1.000
_cell.angle_alpha   90.00
_cell.angle_beta   90.00
_cell.angle_gamma   90.00
#
_symmetry.space_group_name_H-M   'P 1'
#
loop_
_entity.id
_entity.type
_entity.pdbx_description
1 polymer ?
#
loop_
_entity_poly.entity_id
_entity_poly.type
_entity_poly.pdbx_seq_one_letter_code
_entity_poly.pdbx_strand_id
1 'polypeptide(L)'
;MQNNDKNSLKSAQYNWSKSNQNNYGDLLRTNGVFTEGNRMRELEEIELQRETKMRLDGVTRYNARSEKQKTLSKSNTHHSFITDALPKVAEGITSYIEEQSNGRAGRPYGWATTLKNLCPQELAYIGLNSFMDTVGQRGTLTTCTSKIAKRIELQVWSEELKTYDKSLYTRVEKIAVREYQTDRKRVEAVRSMVAKHSIGADKPFTPTTIDVAIKSFAEPVVNAVLEFSNVFEIYCEFKANKTKKMVGLTPEAAKEITTSDELAALNDPMFSPMVCAPIPWDGLYTGGYISQKLSTQVPLVRGSCYEQRQHVKRDFQKAGETGGLPAYVEALNALQAVPLKINNAVLDLVQHCWENKESFKKFPLKHQIDLPQSPSQDQWASMDVSQQTIVRSERINIIKKNREIVGRAVMMEQDLQTSSELSEYDEYFLVWNMDFRGRFYPVSNFSYHRDDHIKAMTLLKNGSRVTSENCEWLAIHVANCGDFNKISKQTLDDRVLWVEFNEQLIRDVAEDPIANLGTIKDADKPFQFYAACVEWVGYLNDPENYITCLPPSLDGSCSGCQHYSALSLNNSDGALVNLVPSELPADVYQTAA
;
A
#
# COMPACT_ATOMS: atom_id res chain seq x y z
N MET A 1 -68.83 -7.35 -25.48
CA MET A 1 -69.10 -7.81 -26.86
C MET A 1 -68.15 -7.03 -27.76
N GLN A 2 -67.11 -7.55 -28.43
CA GLN A 2 -66.57 -8.88 -28.76
C GLN A 2 -65.03 -8.66 -28.92
N ASN A 3 -64.16 -9.47 -28.30
CA ASN A 3 -63.33 -10.56 -28.89
C ASN A 3 -62.44 -10.11 -30.08
N ASN A 4 -61.12 -10.38 -30.19
CA ASN A 4 -60.16 -11.35 -29.64
C ASN A 4 -58.75 -10.68 -29.67
N ASP A 5 -57.78 -10.87 -28.77
CA ASP A 5 -57.10 -12.05 -28.21
C ASP A 5 -55.98 -12.65 -29.12
N LYS A 6 -54.75 -12.59 -28.59
CA LYS A 6 -53.56 -13.49 -28.73
C LYS A 6 -52.52 -13.35 -29.87
N ASN A 7 -51.26 -13.32 -29.37
CA ASN A 7 -49.93 -13.67 -29.95
C ASN A 7 -49.01 -12.45 -30.14
N SER A 8 -47.75 -12.40 -29.71
CA SER A 8 -46.88 -13.29 -28.94
C SER A 8 -45.58 -12.53 -28.64
N LEU A 9 -44.97 -12.80 -27.49
CA LEU A 9 -43.58 -12.46 -27.16
C LEU A 9 -42.62 -12.70 -28.34
N LYS A 10 -41.82 -11.68 -28.73
CA LYS A 10 -40.37 -11.73 -29.03
C LYS A 10 -39.87 -10.42 -29.66
N SER A 11 -38.61 -10.10 -29.34
CA SER A 11 -37.69 -9.12 -29.94
C SER A 11 -38.00 -7.62 -29.81
N ALA A 12 -37.30 -6.96 -28.88
CA ALA A 12 -36.84 -5.58 -29.05
C ALA A 12 -35.54 -5.38 -28.25
N GLN A 13 -34.45 -5.95 -28.78
CA GLN A 13 -33.09 -5.51 -28.47
C GLN A 13 -32.84 -4.16 -29.15
N TYR A 14 -32.08 -3.30 -28.45
CA TYR A 14 -31.19 -2.27 -29.01
C TYR A 14 -31.81 -1.18 -29.91
N ASN A 15 -32.02 -0.01 -29.33
CA ASN A 15 -31.85 1.27 -30.03
C ASN A 15 -31.63 2.39 -28.99
N TRP A 16 -30.37 2.57 -28.58
CA TRP A 16 -29.91 3.80 -27.94
C TRP A 16 -28.49 4.12 -28.39
N SER A 17 -28.38 4.66 -29.61
CA SER A 17 -27.28 5.53 -30.01
C SER A 17 -27.74 6.37 -31.20
N LYS A 18 -27.26 7.61 -31.28
CA LYS A 18 -27.57 8.68 -32.26
C LYS A 18 -28.70 9.64 -31.91
N SER A 19 -28.47 10.44 -30.87
CA SER A 19 -28.93 11.83 -30.86
C SER A 19 -28.21 12.63 -29.78
N ASN A 20 -26.90 12.88 -29.96
CA ASN A 20 -26.18 14.03 -29.38
C ASN A 20 -24.72 14.15 -29.87
N GLN A 21 -24.47 13.70 -31.09
CA GLN A 21 -23.29 14.07 -31.86
C GLN A 21 -23.81 14.68 -33.14
N ASN A 22 -23.92 16.01 -33.21
CA ASN A 22 -23.93 16.80 -34.45
C ASN A 22 -24.12 18.28 -34.07
N ASN A 23 -23.01 18.95 -33.82
CA ASN A 23 -22.82 20.36 -34.17
C ASN A 23 -21.35 20.76 -34.03
N TYR A 24 -20.45 20.02 -34.69
CA TYR A 24 -19.11 20.47 -35.08
C TYR A 24 -18.64 19.52 -36.18
N GLY A 25 -18.59 19.98 -37.43
CA GLY A 25 -17.98 19.22 -38.52
C GLY A 25 -18.74 19.31 -39.83
N ASP A 26 -18.61 20.43 -40.52
CA ASP A 26 -18.71 20.47 -41.98
C ASP A 26 -17.53 21.27 -42.53
N LEU A 27 -16.51 20.50 -42.95
CA LEU A 27 -15.45 20.77 -43.94
C LEU A 27 -14.17 20.03 -43.49
N LEU A 28 -13.65 19.16 -44.37
CA LEU A 28 -12.51 18.23 -44.20
C LEU A 28 -12.85 16.82 -43.70
N ARG A 29 -13.60 16.04 -44.50
CA ARG A 29 -13.68 14.57 -44.35
C ARG A 29 -13.37 13.89 -45.67
N THR A 30 -12.35 13.02 -45.66
CA THR A 30 -12.48 11.62 -46.12
C THR A 30 -11.23 10.76 -45.90
N ASN A 31 -10.03 11.32 -45.65
CA ASN A 31 -8.82 10.50 -45.45
C ASN A 31 -8.27 10.44 -44.00
N GLY A 32 -8.42 11.49 -43.17
CA GLY A 32 -7.83 11.51 -41.81
C GLY A 32 -8.60 10.73 -40.73
N VAL A 33 -9.94 10.67 -40.82
CA VAL A 33 -10.80 10.01 -39.82
C VAL A 33 -10.62 8.48 -39.85
N PHE A 34 -10.32 7.92 -41.03
CA PHE A 34 -10.14 6.47 -41.18
C PHE A 34 -8.79 6.00 -40.62
N THR A 35 -7.74 6.83 -40.70
CA THR A 35 -6.41 6.54 -40.15
C THR A 35 -6.37 6.67 -38.64
N GLU A 36 -7.03 7.68 -38.07
CA GLU A 36 -7.08 7.90 -36.62
C GLU A 36 -7.92 6.83 -35.91
N GLY A 37 -9.06 6.43 -36.50
CA GLY A 37 -9.88 5.33 -36.00
C GLY A 37 -9.22 3.94 -36.12
N ASN A 38 -8.21 3.77 -36.96
CA ASN A 38 -7.40 2.55 -37.00
C ASN A 38 -6.31 2.58 -35.92
N ARG A 39 -5.67 3.73 -35.72
CA ARG A 39 -4.67 3.93 -34.66
C ARG A 39 -5.25 3.73 -33.25
N MET A 40 -6.44 4.26 -32.98
CA MET A 40 -7.10 4.07 -31.69
C MET A 40 -7.41 2.59 -31.41
N ARG A 41 -7.87 1.85 -32.41
CA ARG A 41 -8.11 0.40 -32.28
C ARG A 41 -6.82 -0.38 -32.03
N GLU A 42 -5.73 0.00 -32.67
CA GLU A 42 -4.41 -0.60 -32.43
C GLU A 42 -3.93 -0.35 -30.99
N LEU A 43 -4.09 0.86 -30.46
CA LEU A 43 -3.76 1.19 -29.07
C LEU A 43 -4.65 0.43 -28.06
N GLU A 44 -5.94 0.27 -28.35
CA GLU A 44 -6.84 -0.56 -27.52
C GLU A 44 -6.42 -2.03 -27.52
N GLU A 45 -5.99 -2.58 -28.65
CA GLU A 45 -5.47 -3.95 -28.73
C GLU A 45 -4.16 -4.11 -27.94
N ILE A 46 -3.26 -3.12 -28.02
CA ILE A 46 -2.04 -3.07 -27.21
C ILE A 46 -2.39 -2.99 -25.72
N GLU A 47 -3.35 -2.15 -25.33
CA GLU A 47 -3.76 -2.01 -23.94
C GLU A 47 -4.38 -3.31 -23.41
N LEU A 48 -5.18 -4.04 -24.18
CA LEU A 48 -5.70 -5.35 -23.78
C LEU A 48 -4.57 -6.38 -23.49
N GLN A 49 -3.47 -6.30 -24.24
CA GLN A 49 -2.28 -7.11 -23.97
C GLN A 49 -1.57 -6.65 -22.69
N ARG A 50 -1.43 -5.34 -22.49
CA ARG A 50 -0.86 -4.74 -21.27
C ARG A 50 -1.68 -5.13 -20.03
N GLU A 51 -3.00 -5.03 -20.07
CA GLU A 51 -3.89 -5.44 -18.98
C GLU A 51 -3.82 -6.95 -18.69
N THR A 52 -3.58 -7.77 -19.71
CA THR A 52 -3.33 -9.20 -19.51
C THR A 52 -1.99 -9.42 -18.80
N LYS A 53 -0.93 -8.70 -19.20
CA LYS A 53 0.36 -8.70 -18.52
C LYS A 53 0.24 -8.23 -17.06
N MET A 54 -0.51 -7.17 -16.76
CA MET A 54 -0.76 -6.70 -15.39
C MET A 54 -1.29 -7.80 -14.46
N ARG A 55 -2.18 -8.66 -14.97
CA ARG A 55 -2.71 -9.82 -14.21
C ARG A 55 -1.68 -10.93 -14.05
N LEU A 56 -0.95 -11.28 -15.13
CA LEU A 56 0.08 -12.33 -15.10
C LEU A 56 1.24 -11.96 -14.17
N ASP A 57 1.68 -10.70 -14.21
CA ASP A 57 2.71 -10.16 -13.32
C ASP A 57 2.24 -10.18 -11.86
N GLY A 58 0.96 -9.87 -11.62
CA GLY A 58 0.31 -10.01 -10.31
C GLY A 58 0.35 -11.44 -9.76
N VAL A 59 -0.03 -12.42 -10.58
CA VAL A 59 0.03 -13.85 -10.22
C VAL A 59 1.48 -14.27 -9.93
N THR A 60 2.42 -13.88 -10.79
CA THR A 60 3.84 -14.20 -10.62
C THR A 60 4.39 -13.61 -9.32
N ARG A 61 4.07 -12.35 -9.02
CA ARG A 61 4.42 -11.68 -7.76
C ARG A 61 3.81 -12.39 -6.55
N TYR A 62 2.52 -12.75 -6.62
CA TYR A 62 1.82 -13.46 -5.55
C TYR A 62 2.48 -14.81 -5.26
N ASN A 63 2.76 -15.60 -6.29
CA ASN A 63 3.38 -16.92 -6.17
C ASN A 63 4.81 -16.81 -5.62
N ALA A 64 5.63 -15.90 -6.14
CA ALA A 64 6.99 -15.67 -5.62
C ALA A 64 7.00 -15.23 -4.14
N ARG A 65 5.97 -14.50 -3.68
CA ARG A 65 5.76 -14.16 -2.26
C ARG A 65 5.32 -15.39 -1.45
N SER A 66 4.39 -16.18 -2.00
CA SER A 66 3.87 -17.39 -1.35
C SER A 66 4.95 -18.45 -1.13
N GLU A 67 5.80 -18.71 -2.13
CA GLU A 67 6.92 -19.67 -2.03
C GLU A 67 7.94 -19.32 -0.93
N LYS A 68 8.12 -18.02 -0.66
CA LYS A 68 9.01 -17.53 0.41
C LYS A 68 8.36 -17.56 1.79
N GLN A 69 7.03 -17.70 1.87
CA GLN A 69 6.29 -17.68 3.13
C GLN A 69 6.38 -19.03 3.84
N LYS A 70 7.09 -19.05 4.97
CA LYS A 70 7.24 -20.26 5.82
C LYS A 70 6.26 -20.31 7.00
N THR A 71 5.60 -19.19 7.30
CA THR A 71 4.57 -19.12 8.35
C THR A 71 3.22 -19.00 7.68
N LEU A 72 2.66 -20.14 7.28
CA LEU A 72 1.40 -20.22 6.54
C LEU A 72 0.22 -19.71 7.38
N SER A 73 0.28 -19.81 8.70
CA SER A 73 -0.74 -19.24 9.60
C SER A 73 -1.03 -17.75 9.39
N LYS A 74 -0.07 -17.02 8.82
CA LYS A 74 -0.17 -15.58 8.53
C LYS A 74 -0.71 -15.27 7.13
N SER A 75 -0.87 -16.27 6.26
CA SER A 75 -1.51 -16.07 4.96
C SER A 75 -3.03 -15.96 5.16
N ASN A 76 -3.67 -14.98 4.50
CA ASN A 76 -5.13 -14.80 4.60
C ASN A 76 -5.89 -16.07 4.17
N THR A 77 -5.43 -16.73 3.10
CA THR A 77 -6.05 -17.95 2.57
C THR A 77 -6.04 -19.05 3.63
N HIS A 78 -4.88 -19.32 4.21
CA HIS A 78 -4.71 -20.37 5.22
C HIS A 78 -5.36 -20.01 6.57
N HIS A 79 -5.43 -18.72 6.91
CA HIS A 79 -6.05 -18.25 8.15
C HIS A 79 -7.57 -18.47 8.18
N SER A 80 -8.24 -18.42 7.01
CA SER A 80 -9.68 -18.72 6.92
C SER A 80 -9.98 -20.15 7.42
N PHE A 81 -9.23 -21.15 6.98
CA PHE A 81 -9.33 -22.54 7.47
C PHE A 81 -9.08 -22.67 8.97
N ILE A 82 -8.18 -21.86 9.54
CA ILE A 82 -7.95 -21.82 10.99
C ILE A 82 -9.19 -21.28 11.70
N THR A 83 -9.80 -20.21 11.19
CA THR A 83 -10.98 -19.58 11.78
C THR A 83 -12.19 -20.49 11.69
N ASP A 84 -12.39 -21.18 10.57
CA ASP A 84 -13.51 -22.08 10.34
C ASP A 84 -13.44 -23.36 11.19
N ALA A 85 -12.23 -23.88 11.42
CA ALA A 85 -12.01 -25.05 12.28
C ALA A 85 -12.00 -24.73 13.79
N LEU A 86 -11.81 -23.46 14.15
CA LEU A 86 -11.61 -23.03 15.54
C LEU A 86 -12.72 -23.47 16.51
N PRO A 87 -14.03 -23.29 16.21
CA PRO A 87 -15.09 -23.65 17.14
C PRO A 87 -15.13 -25.16 17.41
N LYS A 88 -15.00 -25.98 16.36
CA LYS A 88 -15.07 -27.45 16.45
C LYS A 88 -13.92 -28.02 17.27
N VAL A 89 -12.71 -27.52 17.06
CA VAL A 89 -11.53 -27.94 17.84
C VAL A 89 -11.64 -27.50 19.30
N ALA A 90 -12.18 -26.30 19.56
CA ALA A 90 -12.39 -25.82 20.92
C ALA A 90 -13.42 -26.67 21.69
N GLU A 91 -14.50 -27.08 21.03
CA GLU A 91 -15.48 -28.02 21.60
C GLU A 91 -14.83 -29.37 21.92
N GLY A 92 -14.05 -29.92 20.99
CA GLY A 92 -13.32 -31.18 21.20
C GLY A 92 -12.35 -31.13 22.40
N ILE A 93 -11.59 -30.04 22.54
CA ILE A 93 -10.72 -29.81 23.71
C ILE A 93 -11.55 -29.76 25.00
N THR A 94 -12.71 -29.10 24.97
CA THR A 94 -13.62 -29.02 26.12
C THR A 94 -14.10 -30.41 26.52
N SER A 95 -14.55 -31.22 25.56
CA SER A 95 -14.98 -32.60 25.81
C SER A 95 -13.86 -33.44 26.44
N TYR A 96 -12.62 -33.35 25.95
CA TYR A 96 -11.51 -34.07 26.56
C TYR A 96 -11.20 -33.64 28.00
N ILE A 97 -11.32 -32.34 28.31
CA ILE A 97 -11.11 -31.82 29.67
C ILE A 97 -12.23 -32.30 30.60
N GLU A 98 -13.48 -32.31 30.12
CA GLU A 98 -14.64 -32.78 30.88
C GLU A 98 -14.61 -34.29 31.11
N GLU A 99 -14.28 -35.09 30.10
CA GLU A 99 -14.13 -36.54 30.22
C GLU A 99 -13.07 -36.93 31.25
N GLN A 100 -11.94 -36.24 31.32
CA GLN A 100 -10.93 -36.48 32.35
C GLN A 100 -11.33 -35.96 33.73
N SER A 101 -12.19 -34.93 33.80
CA SER A 101 -12.72 -34.42 35.06
C SER A 101 -13.80 -35.35 35.63
N ASN A 102 -14.55 -36.05 34.77
CA ASN A 102 -15.68 -36.91 35.11
C ASN A 102 -15.34 -38.41 35.12
N GLY A 103 -14.23 -38.83 34.49
CA GLY A 103 -13.91 -40.22 34.16
C GLY A 103 -12.89 -40.91 35.07
N ARG A 104 -13.32 -42.04 35.67
CA ARG A 104 -12.59 -43.12 36.39
C ARG A 104 -11.90 -42.78 37.73
N ALA A 105 -12.01 -43.74 38.66
CA ALA A 105 -11.31 -43.77 39.95
C ALA A 105 -9.78 -43.91 39.75
N GLY A 106 -9.09 -42.78 39.58
CA GLY A 106 -7.64 -42.70 39.40
C GLY A 106 -7.14 -41.26 39.54
N ARG A 107 -5.81 -41.08 39.64
CA ARG A 107 -5.20 -39.75 39.65
C ARG A 107 -5.35 -39.11 38.27
N PRO A 108 -5.95 -37.92 38.13
CA PRO A 108 -6.11 -37.25 36.85
C PRO A 108 -4.74 -36.94 36.22
N TYR A 109 -4.67 -36.95 34.89
CA TYR A 109 -3.45 -36.56 34.18
C TYR A 109 -3.09 -35.11 34.48
N GLY A 110 -1.79 -34.83 34.66
CA GLY A 110 -1.31 -33.47 34.98
C GLY A 110 -1.69 -32.42 33.94
N TRP A 111 -1.90 -32.81 32.68
CA TRP A 111 -2.37 -31.88 31.65
C TRP A 111 -3.80 -31.43 31.87
N ALA A 112 -4.69 -32.27 32.41
CA ALA A 112 -6.09 -31.92 32.59
C ALA A 112 -6.26 -30.79 33.62
N THR A 113 -5.46 -30.83 34.70
CA THR A 113 -5.44 -29.77 35.71
C THR A 113 -4.91 -28.44 35.18
N THR A 114 -3.94 -28.47 34.26
CA THR A 114 -3.35 -27.25 33.69
C THR A 114 -4.25 -26.64 32.62
N LEU A 115 -4.75 -27.46 31.68
CA LEU A 115 -5.57 -26.97 30.56
C LEU A 115 -6.95 -26.47 31.01
N LYS A 116 -7.50 -26.99 32.12
CA LYS A 116 -8.79 -26.56 32.67
C LYS A 116 -8.84 -25.07 33.02
N ASN A 117 -7.69 -24.46 33.36
CA ASN A 117 -7.60 -23.05 33.71
C ASN A 117 -7.38 -22.13 32.51
N LEU A 118 -7.31 -22.69 31.29
CA LEU A 118 -7.08 -21.95 30.05
C LEU A 118 -8.35 -21.94 29.19
N CYS A 119 -8.49 -20.92 28.35
CA CYS A 119 -9.61 -20.84 27.42
C CYS A 119 -9.45 -21.90 26.30
N PRO A 120 -10.45 -22.79 26.08
CA PRO A 120 -10.38 -23.79 25.01
C PRO A 120 -10.21 -23.19 23.61
N GLN A 121 -10.76 -22.01 23.35
CA GLN A 121 -10.60 -21.31 22.07
C GLN A 121 -9.14 -20.87 21.85
N GLU A 122 -8.44 -20.41 22.88
CA GLU A 122 -7.03 -20.04 22.79
C GLU A 122 -6.16 -21.27 22.52
N LEU A 123 -6.46 -22.39 23.19
CA LEU A 123 -5.78 -23.67 22.98
C LEU A 123 -5.98 -24.20 21.56
N ALA A 124 -7.21 -24.15 21.05
CA ALA A 124 -7.54 -24.52 19.68
C ALA A 124 -6.79 -23.64 18.68
N TYR A 125 -6.75 -22.32 18.91
CA TYR A 125 -6.01 -21.38 18.07
C TYR A 125 -4.50 -21.67 18.08
N ILE A 126 -3.91 -21.95 19.24
CA ILE A 126 -2.50 -22.36 19.37
C ILE A 126 -2.24 -23.64 18.55
N GLY A 127 -3.11 -24.63 18.68
CA GLY A 127 -3.02 -25.91 17.98
C GLY A 127 -3.05 -25.73 16.46
N LEU A 128 -4.12 -25.13 15.94
CA LEU A 128 -4.35 -24.91 14.51
C LEU A 128 -3.23 -24.10 13.84
N ASN A 129 -2.79 -22.99 14.47
CA ASN A 129 -1.66 -22.20 13.94
C ASN A 129 -0.36 -23.00 13.92
N SER A 130 -0.09 -23.77 14.98
CA SER A 130 1.15 -24.56 15.07
C SER A 130 1.19 -25.70 14.06
N PHE A 131 0.04 -26.32 13.78
CA PHE A 131 -0.12 -27.31 12.72
C PHE A 131 0.11 -26.68 11.35
N MET A 132 -0.59 -25.58 11.04
CA MET A 132 -0.47 -24.89 9.75
C MET A 132 0.97 -24.43 9.45
N ASP A 133 1.65 -23.85 10.44
CA ASP A 133 3.07 -23.47 10.30
C ASP A 133 4.00 -24.68 10.16
N THR A 134 3.66 -25.82 10.78
CA THR A 134 4.45 -27.04 10.65
C THR A 134 4.30 -27.64 9.25
N VAL A 135 3.10 -27.61 8.67
CA VAL A 135 2.87 -27.98 7.26
C VAL A 135 3.76 -27.14 6.34
N GLY A 136 3.73 -25.81 6.48
CA GLY A 136 4.54 -24.91 5.64
C GLY A 136 6.05 -25.10 5.79
N GLN A 137 6.49 -25.54 6.97
CA GLN A 137 7.90 -25.83 7.25
C GLN A 137 8.30 -27.28 6.93
N ARG A 138 7.38 -28.11 6.43
CA ARG A 138 7.55 -29.55 6.22
C ARG A 138 8.10 -30.24 7.49
N GLY A 139 7.52 -29.91 8.63
CA GLY A 139 7.96 -30.36 9.94
C GLY A 139 7.38 -31.72 10.37
N THR A 140 7.97 -32.30 11.40
CA THR A 140 7.49 -33.57 11.99
C THR A 140 6.39 -33.31 13.02
N LEU A 141 5.55 -34.31 13.28
CA LEU A 141 4.56 -34.28 14.36
C LEU A 141 5.24 -33.95 15.70
N THR A 142 6.40 -34.55 15.95
CA THR A 142 7.19 -34.29 17.17
C THR A 142 7.55 -32.81 17.32
N THR A 143 7.97 -32.16 16.23
CA THR A 143 8.28 -30.72 16.27
C THR A 143 7.04 -29.86 16.47
N CYS A 144 5.89 -30.26 15.90
CA CYS A 144 4.61 -29.58 16.11
C CYS A 144 4.19 -29.66 17.58
N THR A 145 4.16 -30.86 18.16
CA THR A 145 3.78 -31.10 19.55
C THR A 145 4.65 -30.30 20.52
N SER A 146 5.96 -30.24 20.28
CA SER A 146 6.86 -29.43 21.10
C SER A 146 6.63 -27.93 20.96
N LYS A 147 6.21 -27.42 19.80
CA LYS A 147 5.82 -26.02 19.62
C LYS A 147 4.52 -25.70 20.37
N ILE A 148 3.52 -26.59 20.27
CA ILE A 148 2.24 -26.45 20.98
C ILE A 148 2.49 -26.43 22.49
N ALA A 149 3.27 -27.37 23.03
CA ALA A 149 3.61 -27.41 24.46
C ALA A 149 4.24 -26.10 24.95
N LYS A 150 5.21 -25.56 24.20
CA LYS A 150 5.84 -24.26 24.48
C LYS A 150 4.83 -23.11 24.47
N ARG A 151 3.90 -23.10 23.52
CA ARG A 151 2.88 -22.03 23.42
C ARG A 151 1.85 -22.13 24.54
N ILE A 152 1.47 -23.34 24.95
CA ILE A 152 0.61 -23.56 26.12
C ILE A 152 1.31 -23.07 27.40
N GLU A 153 2.60 -23.39 27.58
CA GLU A 153 3.38 -22.87 28.71
C GLU A 153 3.40 -21.34 28.73
N LEU A 154 3.60 -20.69 27.56
CA LEU A 154 3.53 -19.24 27.46
C LEU A 154 2.14 -18.69 27.79
N GLN A 155 1.07 -19.41 27.45
CA GLN A 155 -0.30 -19.00 27.80
C GLN A 155 -0.55 -19.10 29.31
N VAL A 156 -0.05 -20.15 29.96
CA VAL A 156 -0.09 -20.28 31.43
C VAL A 156 0.67 -19.13 32.07
N TRP A 157 1.88 -18.84 31.60
CA TRP A 157 2.64 -17.69 32.09
C TRP A 157 1.86 -16.38 31.87
N SER A 158 1.22 -16.19 30.72
CA SER A 158 0.42 -15.01 30.44
C SER A 158 -0.69 -14.80 31.48
N GLU A 159 -1.45 -15.84 31.82
CA GLU A 159 -2.51 -15.77 32.83
C GLU A 159 -1.97 -15.60 34.27
N GLU A 160 -0.85 -16.25 34.60
CA GLU A 160 -0.17 -16.04 35.88
C GLU A 160 0.33 -14.60 36.05
N LEU A 161 0.93 -14.03 35.00
CA LEU A 161 1.44 -12.66 35.02
C LEU A 161 0.31 -11.64 35.12
N LYS A 162 -0.80 -11.89 34.42
CA LYS A 162 -2.01 -11.06 34.49
C LYS A 162 -2.67 -11.12 35.86
N THR A 163 -2.62 -12.27 36.53
CA THR A 163 -3.08 -12.45 37.93
C THR A 163 -2.13 -11.76 38.91
N TYR A 164 -0.83 -11.80 38.65
CA TYR A 164 0.19 -11.15 39.46
C TYR A 164 0.11 -9.61 39.39
N ASP A 165 0.14 -9.06 38.18
CA ASP A 165 0.03 -7.62 37.92
C ASP A 165 -0.51 -7.35 36.51
N LYS A 166 -1.78 -6.94 36.44
CA LYS A 166 -2.48 -6.60 35.20
C LYS A 166 -1.88 -5.39 34.47
N SER A 167 -1.33 -4.42 35.20
CA SER A 167 -0.71 -3.22 34.61
C SER A 167 0.63 -3.57 33.98
N LEU A 168 1.46 -4.35 34.70
CA LEU A 168 2.70 -4.91 34.16
C LEU A 168 2.43 -5.74 32.91
N TYR A 169 1.48 -6.69 32.97
CA TYR A 169 1.08 -7.54 31.84
C TYR A 169 0.79 -6.72 30.58
N THR A 170 -0.13 -5.75 30.68
CA THR A 170 -0.56 -4.91 29.55
C THR A 170 0.62 -4.12 28.97
N ARG A 171 1.50 -3.59 29.83
CA ARG A 171 2.67 -2.82 29.42
C ARG A 171 3.72 -3.68 28.71
N VAL A 172 4.09 -4.83 29.29
CA VAL A 172 5.15 -5.68 28.71
C VAL A 172 4.70 -6.33 27.41
N GLU A 173 3.43 -6.73 27.30
CA GLU A 173 2.86 -7.25 26.05
C GLU A 173 2.92 -6.19 24.95
N LYS A 174 2.42 -4.98 25.23
CA LYS A 174 2.43 -3.87 24.26
C LYS A 174 3.85 -3.54 23.79
N ILE A 175 4.82 -3.48 24.70
CA ILE A 175 6.23 -3.24 24.35
C ILE A 175 6.78 -4.41 23.54
N ALA A 176 6.55 -5.65 23.96
CA ALA A 176 7.09 -6.82 23.30
C ALA A 176 6.58 -6.95 21.85
N VAL A 177 5.28 -6.77 21.64
CA VAL A 177 4.64 -6.84 20.33
C VAL A 177 5.12 -5.72 19.40
N ARG A 178 5.28 -4.50 19.93
CA ARG A 178 5.72 -3.32 19.16
C ARG A 178 7.19 -3.39 18.77
N GLU A 179 8.07 -3.75 19.69
CA GLU A 179 9.53 -3.63 19.50
C GLU A 179 10.16 -4.88 18.85
N TYR A 180 9.55 -6.07 19.02
CA TYR A 180 10.16 -7.32 18.59
C TYR A 180 9.29 -8.09 17.61
N GLN A 181 9.92 -8.56 16.52
CA GLN A 181 9.22 -9.28 15.45
C GLN A 181 9.15 -10.80 15.64
N THR A 182 10.10 -11.40 16.36
CA THR A 182 10.17 -12.86 16.54
C THR A 182 9.69 -13.26 17.93
N ASP A 183 8.95 -14.38 18.00
CA ASP A 183 8.42 -14.94 19.25
C ASP A 183 9.53 -15.12 20.30
N ARG A 184 10.71 -15.62 19.88
CA ARG A 184 11.87 -15.76 20.77
C ARG A 184 12.28 -14.44 21.43
N LYS A 185 12.44 -13.38 20.66
CA LYS A 185 12.85 -12.06 21.18
C LYS A 185 11.76 -11.44 22.05
N ARG A 186 10.49 -11.64 21.70
CA ARG A 186 9.34 -11.22 22.53
C ARG A 186 9.41 -11.87 23.90
N VAL A 187 9.57 -13.19 23.95
CA VAL A 187 9.67 -13.96 25.19
C VAL A 187 10.88 -13.52 26.02
N GLU A 188 12.07 -13.39 25.41
CA GLU A 188 13.27 -12.92 26.10
C GLU A 188 13.09 -11.51 26.69
N ALA A 189 12.46 -10.60 25.94
CA ALA A 189 12.19 -9.23 26.40
C ALA A 189 11.19 -9.20 27.56
N VAL A 190 10.08 -9.97 27.46
CA VAL A 190 9.11 -10.09 28.56
C VAL A 190 9.78 -10.66 29.80
N ARG A 191 10.60 -11.72 29.67
CA ARG A 191 11.37 -12.29 30.80
C ARG A 191 12.24 -11.23 31.47
N SER A 192 12.99 -10.46 30.68
CA SER A 192 13.87 -9.41 31.20
C SER A 192 13.09 -8.28 31.90
N MET A 193 11.98 -7.81 31.31
CA MET A 193 11.17 -6.74 31.88
C MET A 193 10.49 -7.17 33.18
N VAL A 194 9.90 -8.37 33.21
CA VAL A 194 9.25 -8.92 34.40
C VAL A 194 10.27 -9.19 35.50
N ALA A 195 11.44 -9.75 35.16
CA ALA A 195 12.52 -9.96 36.12
C ALA A 195 12.97 -8.63 36.75
N LYS A 196 13.21 -7.60 35.94
CA LYS A 196 13.57 -6.26 36.44
C LYS A 196 12.50 -5.64 37.33
N HIS A 197 11.24 -5.80 36.98
CA HIS A 197 10.12 -5.30 37.79
C HIS A 197 9.97 -6.06 39.11
N SER A 198 10.34 -7.34 39.13
CA SER A 198 10.30 -8.20 40.32
C SER A 198 11.47 -7.95 41.27
N ILE A 199 12.47 -7.13 40.90
CA ILE A 199 13.58 -6.76 41.79
C ILE A 199 13.02 -5.87 42.91
N GLY A 200 12.97 -6.40 44.13
CA GLY A 200 12.49 -5.69 45.32
C GLY A 200 11.01 -5.89 45.66
N ALA A 201 10.29 -6.76 44.95
CA ALA A 201 8.92 -7.13 45.31
C ALA A 201 8.90 -8.18 46.44
N ASP A 202 7.94 -8.09 47.36
CA ASP A 202 7.76 -9.05 48.47
C ASP A 202 7.58 -10.50 48.00
N LYS A 203 6.98 -10.67 46.81
CA LYS A 203 6.90 -11.95 46.09
C LYS A 203 7.34 -11.72 44.64
N PRO A 204 8.54 -12.17 44.24
CA PRO A 204 8.99 -12.04 42.86
C PRO A 204 8.16 -12.96 41.96
N PHE A 205 7.83 -12.48 40.77
CA PHE A 205 7.15 -13.31 39.78
C PHE A 205 8.09 -14.42 39.30
N THR A 206 7.73 -15.68 39.55
CA THR A 206 8.43 -16.85 39.02
C THR A 206 7.43 -17.63 38.17
N PRO A 207 7.63 -17.71 36.84
CA PRO A 207 6.71 -18.45 35.98
C PRO A 207 6.73 -19.93 36.34
N THR A 208 5.55 -20.54 36.38
CA THR A 208 5.46 -22.00 36.53
C THR A 208 6.08 -22.64 35.30
N THR A 209 7.20 -23.35 35.50
CA THR A 209 7.81 -24.14 34.43
C THR A 209 7.02 -25.43 34.32
N ILE A 210 6.09 -25.48 33.38
CA ILE A 210 5.55 -26.76 32.92
C ILE A 210 6.70 -27.42 32.20
N ASP A 211 7.14 -28.59 32.63
CA ASP A 211 8.27 -29.28 32.01
C ASP A 211 7.96 -29.52 30.52
N VAL A 212 8.49 -28.62 29.68
CA VAL A 212 8.21 -28.51 28.25
C VAL A 212 8.70 -29.75 27.50
N ALA A 213 9.60 -30.53 28.13
CA ALA A 213 10.00 -31.83 27.62
C ALA A 213 8.84 -32.82 27.59
N ILE A 214 7.80 -32.62 28.42
CA ILE A 214 6.65 -33.51 28.50
C ILE A 214 5.61 -33.08 27.45
N LYS A 215 5.78 -33.61 26.23
CA LYS A 215 4.83 -33.50 25.10
C LYS A 215 3.37 -33.87 25.46
N SER A 216 3.12 -34.51 26.60
CA SER A 216 1.79 -34.90 27.07
C SER A 216 0.85 -33.72 27.27
N PHE A 217 1.35 -32.52 27.59
CA PHE A 217 0.48 -31.33 27.75
C PHE A 217 -0.09 -30.82 26.42
N ALA A 218 0.57 -31.13 25.30
CA ALA A 218 0.10 -30.79 23.97
C ALA A 218 -0.77 -31.88 23.35
N GLU A 219 -0.78 -33.09 23.91
CA GLU A 219 -1.47 -34.25 23.34
C GLU A 219 -2.99 -34.06 23.16
N PRO A 220 -3.74 -33.53 24.15
CA PRO A 220 -5.18 -33.27 23.97
C PRO A 220 -5.46 -32.27 22.85
N VAL A 221 -4.63 -31.23 22.73
CA VAL A 221 -4.75 -30.22 21.67
C VAL A 221 -4.39 -30.82 20.31
N VAL A 222 -3.33 -31.63 20.24
CA VAL A 222 -2.92 -32.35 19.01
C VAL A 222 -4.03 -33.30 18.55
N ASN A 223 -4.61 -34.08 19.46
CA ASN A 223 -5.69 -35.00 19.14
C ASN A 223 -6.94 -34.25 18.69
N ALA A 224 -7.32 -33.17 19.38
CA ALA A 224 -8.49 -32.39 19.02
C ALA A 224 -8.34 -31.74 17.64
N VAL A 225 -7.13 -31.26 17.30
CA VAL A 225 -6.85 -30.73 15.96
C VAL A 225 -6.99 -31.83 14.91
N LEU A 226 -6.45 -33.03 15.14
CA LEU A 226 -6.52 -34.12 14.17
C LEU A 226 -7.93 -34.69 14.00
N GLU A 227 -8.72 -34.75 15.08
CA GLU A 227 -10.06 -35.36 15.08
C GLU A 227 -11.15 -34.39 14.59
N PHE A 228 -11.09 -33.11 14.98
CA PHE A 228 -12.20 -32.18 14.78
C PHE A 228 -11.95 -31.12 13.69
N SER A 229 -10.71 -30.92 13.23
CA SER A 229 -10.43 -29.89 12.22
C SER A 229 -10.84 -30.31 10.80
N ASN A 230 -10.71 -31.59 10.45
CA ASN A 230 -10.75 -32.11 9.08
C ASN A 230 -9.74 -31.46 8.11
N VAL A 231 -8.76 -30.71 8.63
CA VAL A 231 -7.76 -29.98 7.81
C VAL A 231 -6.43 -30.72 7.75
N PHE A 232 -6.05 -31.42 8.82
CA PHE A 232 -4.71 -31.98 8.97
C PHE A 232 -4.70 -33.51 9.02
N GLU A 233 -3.63 -34.10 8.49
CA GLU A 233 -3.37 -35.54 8.60
C GLU A 233 -1.93 -35.82 9.01
N ILE A 234 -1.66 -37.05 9.45
CA ILE A 234 -0.31 -37.53 9.74
C ILE A 234 0.06 -38.57 8.69
N TYR A 235 1.17 -38.33 7.98
CA TYR A 235 1.74 -39.30 7.05
C TYR A 235 3.16 -39.71 7.48
N CYS A 236 3.64 -40.85 6.99
CA CYS A 236 4.97 -41.36 7.30
C CYS A 236 5.94 -41.15 6.14
N GLU A 237 7.08 -40.51 6.42
CA GLU A 237 8.22 -40.47 5.49
C GLU A 237 9.24 -41.54 5.90
N PHE A 238 9.53 -42.47 4.99
CA PHE A 238 10.53 -43.51 5.17
C PHE A 238 11.86 -43.07 4.57
N LYS A 239 12.89 -42.93 5.40
CA LYS A 239 14.29 -42.85 4.95
C LYS A 239 15.02 -44.12 5.38
N ALA A 240 16.08 -44.49 4.67
CA ALA A 240 16.78 -45.78 4.75
C ALA A 240 16.85 -46.44 6.14
N ASN A 241 17.04 -45.68 7.23
CA ASN A 241 17.07 -46.19 8.61
C ASN A 241 16.12 -45.49 9.61
N LYS A 242 15.16 -44.66 9.18
CA LYS A 242 14.26 -43.90 10.09
C LYS A 242 12.87 -43.66 9.47
N THR A 243 11.83 -43.97 10.23
CA THR A 243 10.44 -43.55 9.94
C THR A 243 10.13 -42.26 10.68
N LYS A 244 9.68 -41.22 9.97
CA LYS A 244 9.26 -39.94 10.56
C LYS A 244 7.77 -39.73 10.33
N LYS A 245 7.03 -39.44 11.41
CA LYS A 245 5.65 -38.94 11.32
C LYS A 245 5.66 -37.46 10.98
N MET A 246 5.10 -37.10 9.84
CA MET A 246 5.03 -35.76 9.28
C MET A 246 3.61 -35.23 9.43
N VAL A 247 3.46 -33.90 9.53
CA VAL A 247 2.15 -33.24 9.50
C VAL A 247 1.87 -32.79 8.08
N GLY A 248 0.74 -33.20 7.53
CA GLY A 248 0.24 -32.82 6.21
C GLY A 248 -1.14 -32.19 6.30
N LEU A 249 -1.64 -31.75 5.15
CA LEU A 249 -3.04 -31.37 4.96
C LEU A 249 -3.79 -32.59 4.41
N THR A 250 -5.08 -32.71 4.75
CA THR A 250 -5.96 -33.67 4.08
C THR A 250 -6.00 -33.35 2.58
N PRO A 251 -6.20 -34.35 1.69
CA PRO A 251 -6.31 -34.12 0.26
C PRO A 251 -7.38 -33.07 -0.10
N GLU A 252 -8.50 -33.07 0.63
CA GLU A 252 -9.59 -32.11 0.48
C GLU A 252 -9.13 -30.70 0.85
N ALA A 253 -8.55 -30.51 2.04
CA ALA A 253 -8.06 -29.20 2.47
C ALA A 253 -6.93 -28.68 1.59
N ALA A 254 -6.01 -29.54 1.14
CA ALA A 254 -4.94 -29.17 0.22
C ALA A 254 -5.49 -28.64 -1.12
N LYS A 255 -6.52 -29.29 -1.66
CA LYS A 255 -7.19 -28.85 -2.90
C LYS A 255 -7.93 -27.53 -2.72
N GLU A 256 -8.64 -27.35 -1.61
CA GLU A 256 -9.37 -26.10 -1.32
C GLU A 256 -8.43 -24.92 -1.08
N ILE A 257 -7.33 -25.14 -0.35
CA ILE A 257 -6.27 -24.13 -0.15
C ILE A 257 -5.65 -23.75 -1.48
N THR A 258 -5.30 -24.73 -2.32
CA THR A 258 -4.73 -24.47 -3.66
C THR A 258 -5.69 -23.63 -4.50
N THR A 259 -6.96 -24.00 -4.54
CA THR A 259 -8.00 -23.25 -5.27
C THR A 259 -8.14 -21.82 -4.72
N SER A 260 -8.11 -21.66 -3.39
CA SER A 260 -8.22 -20.35 -2.74
C SER A 260 -7.00 -19.47 -3.02
N ASP A 261 -5.80 -20.04 -3.03
CA ASP A 261 -4.56 -19.34 -3.38
C ASP A 261 -4.54 -18.94 -4.86
N GLU A 262 -5.00 -19.80 -5.76
CA GLU A 262 -5.16 -19.48 -7.19
C GLU A 262 -6.12 -18.29 -7.39
N LEU A 263 -7.27 -18.31 -6.72
CA LEU A 263 -8.24 -17.21 -6.76
C LEU A 263 -7.67 -15.93 -6.15
N ALA A 264 -6.92 -16.02 -5.05
CA ALA A 264 -6.28 -14.86 -4.44
C ALA A 264 -5.20 -14.25 -5.35
N ALA A 265 -4.40 -15.09 -6.01
CA ALA A 265 -3.39 -14.65 -6.98
C ALA A 265 -4.02 -13.91 -8.17
N LEU A 266 -5.15 -14.39 -8.68
CA LEU A 266 -5.88 -13.76 -9.78
C LEU A 266 -6.50 -12.40 -9.42
N ASN A 267 -6.65 -12.10 -8.12
CA ASN A 267 -7.20 -10.86 -7.58
C ASN A 267 -6.11 -9.89 -7.05
N ASP A 268 -4.82 -10.14 -7.34
CA ASP A 268 -3.71 -9.29 -6.92
C ASP A 268 -2.90 -8.71 -8.13
N PRO A 269 -3.55 -8.06 -9.12
CA PRO A 269 -2.90 -7.55 -10.32
C PRO A 269 -1.90 -6.42 -10.01
N MET A 270 -0.97 -6.21 -10.93
CA MET A 270 -0.03 -5.08 -10.93
C MET A 270 -0.55 -3.97 -11.84
N PHE A 271 -1.41 -3.10 -11.31
CA PHE A 271 -2.01 -1.99 -12.04
C PHE A 271 -0.96 -0.98 -12.55
N SER A 272 -1.07 -0.62 -13.83
CA SER A 272 -0.17 0.31 -14.54
C SER A 272 -1.00 1.34 -15.32
N PRO A 273 -0.45 2.53 -15.67
CA PRO A 273 -1.12 3.47 -16.56
C PRO A 273 -1.48 2.85 -17.92
N MET A 274 -2.56 3.37 -18.52
CA MET A 274 -3.08 2.94 -19.81
C MET A 274 -2.46 3.75 -20.95
N VAL A 275 -2.29 3.16 -22.13
CA VAL A 275 -1.82 3.87 -23.35
C VAL A 275 -2.94 4.35 -24.27
N CYS A 276 -4.19 4.17 -23.83
CA CYS A 276 -5.39 4.70 -24.46
C CYS A 276 -6.35 5.23 -23.39
N ALA A 277 -7.35 5.98 -23.82
CA ALA A 277 -8.32 6.58 -22.91
C ALA A 277 -9.04 5.50 -22.07
N PRO A 278 -9.14 5.66 -20.74
CA PRO A 278 -9.84 4.69 -19.89
C PRO A 278 -11.36 4.73 -20.12
N ILE A 279 -12.04 3.61 -19.87
CA ILE A 279 -13.51 3.53 -19.92
C ILE A 279 -14.11 4.45 -18.84
N PRO A 280 -15.02 5.37 -19.17
CA PRO A 280 -15.70 6.19 -18.19
C PRO A 280 -16.47 5.33 -17.17
N TRP A 281 -16.44 5.74 -15.90
CA TRP A 281 -17.23 5.12 -14.86
C TRP A 281 -18.73 5.36 -15.10
N ASP A 282 -19.50 4.27 -15.17
CA ASP A 282 -20.96 4.27 -15.25
C ASP A 282 -21.63 3.44 -14.13
N GLY A 283 -20.82 2.91 -13.22
CA GLY A 283 -21.27 2.14 -12.08
C GLY A 283 -20.14 1.86 -11.07
N LEU A 284 -20.42 1.01 -10.08
CA LEU A 284 -19.47 0.74 -8.99
C LEU A 284 -18.24 -0.09 -9.40
N TYR A 285 -18.37 -0.89 -10.46
CA TYR A 285 -17.37 -1.87 -10.92
C TYR A 285 -17.28 -1.90 -12.45
N THR A 286 -17.69 -0.80 -13.08
CA THR A 286 -17.78 -0.63 -14.53
C THR A 286 -17.16 0.72 -14.88
N GLY A 287 -15.91 0.66 -15.35
CA GLY A 287 -15.06 1.83 -15.61
C GLY A 287 -13.57 1.53 -15.44
N GLY A 288 -12.73 2.47 -15.84
CA GLY A 288 -11.28 2.38 -15.80
C GLY A 288 -10.71 1.54 -16.94
N TYR A 289 -10.26 0.33 -16.61
CA TYR A 289 -9.62 -0.58 -17.59
C TYR A 289 -10.62 -1.15 -18.61
N ILE A 290 -10.13 -1.53 -19.80
CA ILE A 290 -10.91 -2.08 -20.91
C ILE A 290 -11.39 -3.51 -20.59
N SER A 291 -10.50 -4.35 -20.08
CA SER A 291 -10.83 -5.74 -19.78
C SER A 291 -11.80 -5.79 -18.61
N GLN A 292 -12.97 -6.38 -18.85
CA GLN A 292 -13.95 -6.64 -17.80
C GLN A 292 -13.34 -7.39 -16.59
N LYS A 293 -12.36 -8.27 -16.85
CA LYS A 293 -11.68 -9.05 -15.80
C LYS A 293 -10.81 -8.19 -14.89
N LEU A 294 -10.26 -7.09 -15.40
CA LEU A 294 -9.41 -6.17 -14.64
C LEU A 294 -10.26 -5.03 -14.03
N SER A 295 -11.18 -4.46 -14.82
CA SER A 295 -12.11 -3.40 -14.38
C SER A 295 -12.91 -3.82 -13.14
N THR A 296 -13.44 -5.04 -13.09
CA THR A 296 -14.21 -5.53 -11.92
C THR A 296 -13.39 -5.65 -10.63
N GLN A 297 -12.06 -5.68 -10.72
CA GLN A 297 -11.17 -5.69 -9.55
C GLN A 297 -10.88 -4.29 -9.02
N VAL A 298 -11.28 -3.24 -9.75
CA VAL A 298 -11.15 -1.85 -9.36
C VAL A 298 -12.54 -1.33 -8.96
N PRO A 299 -12.82 -1.15 -7.67
CA PRO A 299 -14.05 -0.48 -7.26
C PRO A 299 -13.94 1.03 -7.50
N LEU A 300 -15.03 1.67 -7.91
CA LEU A 300 -15.16 3.12 -7.96
C LEU A 300 -14.85 3.73 -6.58
N VAL A 301 -15.38 3.13 -5.50
CA VAL A 301 -15.15 3.58 -4.12
C VAL A 301 -14.40 2.52 -3.31
N ARG A 302 -13.12 2.79 -3.06
CA ARG A 302 -12.22 1.92 -2.30
C ARG A 302 -12.60 1.87 -0.82
N GLY A 303 -12.69 0.65 -0.29
CA GLY A 303 -12.97 0.42 1.13
C GLY A 303 -14.39 0.80 1.55
N SER A 304 -15.31 0.95 0.59
CA SER A 304 -16.71 1.26 0.89
C SER A 304 -17.38 0.15 1.71
N CYS A 305 -18.20 0.55 2.69
CA CYS A 305 -19.06 -0.38 3.41
C CYS A 305 -20.32 -0.73 2.59
N TYR A 306 -21.13 -1.69 3.06
CA TYR A 306 -22.37 -2.06 2.37
C TYR A 306 -23.31 -0.87 2.16
N GLU A 307 -23.52 -0.06 3.20
CA GLU A 307 -24.42 1.11 3.14
C GLU A 307 -23.94 2.14 2.12
N GLN A 308 -22.65 2.48 2.13
CA GLN A 308 -22.04 3.38 1.14
C GLN A 308 -22.24 2.88 -0.29
N ARG A 309 -22.08 1.57 -0.54
CA ARG A 309 -22.35 1.00 -1.87
C ARG A 309 -23.81 1.17 -2.27
N GLN A 310 -24.76 1.05 -1.34
CA GLN A 310 -26.18 1.27 -1.64
C GLN A 310 -26.47 2.74 -1.94
N HIS A 311 -25.81 3.68 -1.23
CA HIS A 311 -25.95 5.11 -1.52
C HIS A 311 -25.45 5.45 -2.93
N VAL A 312 -24.25 5.00 -3.30
CA VAL A 312 -23.71 5.22 -4.64
C VAL A 312 -24.63 4.65 -5.72
N LYS A 313 -25.15 3.43 -5.54
CA LYS A 313 -26.13 2.85 -6.48
C LYS A 313 -27.39 3.70 -6.65
N ARG A 314 -27.90 4.27 -5.56
CA ARG A 314 -29.06 5.18 -5.60
C ARG A 314 -28.72 6.49 -6.32
N ASP A 315 -27.51 7.00 -6.15
CA ASP A 315 -27.06 8.21 -6.85
C ASP A 315 -27.02 7.97 -8.36
N PHE A 316 -26.45 6.84 -8.80
CA PHE A 316 -26.48 6.44 -10.22
C PHE A 316 -27.92 6.30 -10.74
N GLN A 317 -28.82 5.68 -9.97
CA GLN A 317 -30.23 5.55 -10.36
C GLN A 317 -30.88 6.93 -10.56
N LYS A 318 -30.71 7.85 -9.59
CA LYS A 318 -31.27 9.21 -9.66
C LYS A 318 -30.71 10.00 -10.84
N ALA A 319 -29.40 9.95 -11.06
CA ALA A 319 -28.78 10.63 -12.19
C ALA A 319 -29.24 10.04 -13.52
N GLY A 320 -29.42 8.71 -13.58
CA GLY A 320 -29.93 7.99 -14.74
C GLY A 320 -31.36 8.38 -15.14
N GLU A 321 -32.23 8.76 -14.20
CA GLU A 321 -33.58 9.29 -14.49
C GLU A 321 -33.53 10.57 -15.34
N THR A 322 -32.45 11.35 -15.19
CA THR A 322 -32.18 12.56 -15.98
C THR A 322 -31.20 12.35 -17.14
N GLY A 323 -30.76 11.11 -17.38
CA GLY A 323 -29.80 10.76 -18.42
C GLY A 323 -28.35 11.21 -18.15
N GLY A 324 -27.99 11.46 -16.88
CA GLY A 324 -26.67 11.92 -16.46
C GLY A 324 -25.95 10.95 -15.52
N LEU A 325 -24.81 11.39 -15.00
CA LEU A 325 -24.04 10.68 -13.98
C LEU A 325 -24.07 11.48 -12.66
N PRO A 326 -23.78 10.86 -11.50
CA PRO A 326 -23.58 11.63 -10.28
C PRO A 326 -22.44 12.64 -10.49
N ALA A 327 -22.60 13.89 -10.04
CA ALA A 327 -21.64 14.97 -10.30
C ALA A 327 -20.19 14.64 -9.88
N TYR A 328 -20.01 13.86 -8.81
CA TYR A 328 -18.68 13.41 -8.39
C TYR A 328 -18.06 12.38 -9.34
N VAL A 329 -18.88 11.58 -10.03
CA VAL A 329 -18.44 10.63 -11.07
C VAL A 329 -18.12 11.37 -12.36
N GLU A 330 -18.89 12.41 -12.70
CA GLU A 330 -18.58 13.30 -13.84
C GLU A 330 -17.22 13.97 -13.65
N ALA A 331 -16.96 14.51 -12.45
CA ALA A 331 -15.65 15.08 -12.11
C ALA A 331 -14.51 14.06 -12.17
N LEU A 332 -14.74 12.82 -11.70
CA LEU A 332 -13.76 11.75 -11.78
C LEU A 332 -13.46 11.35 -13.23
N ASN A 333 -14.50 11.21 -14.06
CA ASN A 333 -14.36 10.88 -15.48
C ASN A 333 -13.66 11.99 -16.26
N ALA A 334 -13.94 13.26 -15.95
CA ALA A 334 -13.24 14.40 -16.54
C ALA A 334 -11.74 14.37 -16.20
N LEU A 335 -11.38 14.05 -14.96
CA LEU A 335 -9.98 13.87 -14.54
C LEU A 335 -9.32 12.67 -15.22
N GLN A 336 -10.03 11.55 -15.34
CA GLN A 336 -9.55 10.31 -15.95
C GLN A 336 -9.32 10.44 -17.46
N ALA A 337 -10.07 11.32 -18.13
CA ALA A 337 -9.94 11.59 -19.55
C ALA A 337 -8.74 12.49 -19.90
N VAL A 338 -7.97 13.00 -18.93
CA VAL A 338 -6.83 13.88 -19.19
C VAL A 338 -5.65 13.06 -19.75
N PRO A 339 -5.23 13.29 -21.01
CA PRO A 339 -4.05 12.64 -21.57
C PRO A 339 -2.77 13.25 -20.99
N LEU A 340 -1.82 12.39 -20.66
CA LEU A 340 -0.51 12.73 -20.08
C LEU A 340 0.59 12.27 -21.03
N LYS A 341 1.80 12.79 -20.87
CA LYS A 341 2.99 12.31 -21.59
C LYS A 341 4.21 12.32 -20.67
N ILE A 342 5.19 11.47 -20.96
CA ILE A 342 6.43 11.43 -20.18
C ILE A 342 7.29 12.67 -20.51
N ASN A 343 7.84 13.28 -19.46
CA ASN A 343 8.88 14.30 -19.58
C ASN A 343 10.23 13.61 -19.78
N ASN A 344 10.67 13.46 -21.03
CA ASN A 344 11.91 12.75 -21.34
C ASN A 344 13.15 13.45 -20.74
N ALA A 345 13.19 14.79 -20.72
CA ALA A 345 14.30 15.51 -20.11
C ALA A 345 14.47 15.16 -18.62
N VAL A 346 13.35 15.10 -17.88
CA VAL A 346 13.37 14.69 -16.47
C VAL A 346 13.66 13.19 -16.32
N LEU A 347 13.11 12.33 -17.18
CA LEU A 347 13.40 10.90 -17.17
C LEU A 347 14.90 10.64 -17.29
N ASP A 348 15.57 11.32 -18.24
CA ASP A 348 17.01 11.19 -18.46
C ASP A 348 17.81 11.62 -17.23
N LEU A 349 17.44 12.75 -16.60
CA LEU A 349 18.09 13.21 -15.37
C LEU A 349 17.87 12.26 -14.19
N VAL A 350 16.65 11.72 -14.05
CA VAL A 350 16.31 10.75 -13.00
C VAL A 350 17.09 9.44 -13.18
N GLN A 351 17.19 8.94 -14.42
CA GLN A 351 18.01 7.76 -14.76
C GLN A 351 19.48 8.02 -14.45
N HIS A 352 20.02 9.16 -14.89
CA HIS A 352 21.40 9.56 -14.60
C HIS A 352 21.68 9.58 -13.09
N CYS A 353 20.80 10.21 -12.30
CA CYS A 353 20.93 10.24 -10.84
C CYS A 353 20.89 8.83 -10.24
N TRP A 354 20.00 7.97 -10.72
CA TRP A 354 19.88 6.59 -10.24
C TRP A 354 21.10 5.72 -10.56
N GLU A 355 21.67 5.86 -11.77
CA GLU A 355 22.85 5.13 -12.20
C GLU A 355 24.10 5.55 -11.44
N ASN A 356 24.26 6.86 -11.22
CA ASN A 356 25.38 7.45 -10.47
C ASN A 356 25.20 7.38 -8.94
N LYS A 357 24.16 6.68 -8.45
CA LYS A 357 23.86 6.48 -7.02
C LYS A 357 23.66 7.77 -6.24
N GLU A 358 23.17 8.80 -6.91
CA GLU A 358 22.81 10.07 -6.30
C GLU A 358 21.63 9.89 -5.35
N SER A 359 21.61 10.67 -4.27
CA SER A 359 20.54 10.63 -3.28
C SER A 359 20.46 11.97 -2.56
N PHE A 360 19.29 12.60 -2.60
CA PHE A 360 19.04 13.90 -1.98
C PHE A 360 17.56 14.08 -1.70
N LYS A 361 17.23 14.91 -0.69
CA LYS A 361 15.84 15.16 -0.25
C LYS A 361 15.06 13.85 -0.07
N LYS A 362 14.06 13.59 -0.91
CA LYS A 362 13.23 12.37 -0.91
C LYS A 362 13.63 11.34 -1.99
N PHE A 363 14.58 11.67 -2.88
CA PHE A 363 15.06 10.75 -3.91
C PHE A 363 15.70 9.50 -3.26
N PRO A 364 15.39 8.28 -3.73
CA PRO A 364 15.79 7.06 -3.05
C PRO A 364 17.30 6.79 -3.18
N LEU A 365 17.89 6.28 -2.10
CA LEU A 365 19.26 5.78 -2.10
C LEU A 365 19.30 4.37 -2.71
N LYS A 366 20.24 4.12 -3.62
CA LYS A 366 20.37 2.82 -4.31
C LYS A 366 21.12 1.75 -3.51
N HIS A 367 22.07 2.15 -2.67
CA HIS A 367 22.95 1.24 -1.94
C HIS A 367 22.70 1.28 -0.44
N GLN A 368 23.01 0.18 0.25
CA GLN A 368 22.91 0.11 1.70
C GLN A 368 23.99 0.96 2.36
N ILE A 369 23.64 1.57 3.49
CA ILE A 369 24.57 2.29 4.35
C ILE A 369 25.40 1.25 5.11
N ASP A 370 26.72 1.43 5.10
CA ASP A 370 27.62 0.55 5.83
C ASP A 370 27.33 0.61 7.33
N LEU A 371 27.28 -0.57 7.96
CA LEU A 371 27.16 -0.64 9.40
C LEU A 371 28.49 -0.22 10.02
N PRO A 372 28.48 0.66 11.05
CA PRO A 372 29.70 0.99 11.77
C PRO A 372 30.32 -0.30 12.33
N GLN A 373 31.64 -0.33 12.47
CA GLN A 373 32.31 -1.49 13.05
C GLN A 373 31.77 -1.76 14.45
N SER A 374 31.50 -3.04 14.75
CA SER A 374 31.13 -3.41 16.13
C SER A 374 32.31 -3.10 17.04
N PRO A 375 32.11 -2.36 18.15
CA PRO A 375 33.17 -2.19 19.13
C PRO A 375 33.64 -3.56 19.63
N SER A 376 34.94 -3.69 19.90
CA SER A 376 35.48 -4.89 20.52
C SER A 376 34.87 -5.11 21.90
N GLN A 377 34.99 -6.32 22.45
CA GLN A 377 34.43 -6.63 23.77
C GLN A 377 35.01 -5.71 24.86
N ASP A 378 36.30 -5.38 24.77
CA ASP A 378 36.98 -4.47 25.71
C ASP A 378 36.50 -3.02 25.54
N GLN A 379 36.32 -2.56 24.30
CA GLN A 379 35.76 -1.24 24.00
C GLN A 379 34.31 -1.12 24.47
N TRP A 380 33.53 -2.18 24.31
CA TRP A 380 32.14 -2.20 24.77
C TRP A 380 32.08 -2.13 26.30
N ALA A 381 32.94 -2.86 27.00
CA ALA A 381 32.99 -2.88 28.45
C ALA A 381 33.48 -1.55 29.06
N SER A 382 34.33 -0.79 28.34
CA SER A 382 34.81 0.52 28.79
C SER A 382 33.86 1.68 28.48
N MET A 383 32.88 1.49 27.57
CA MET A 383 31.85 2.49 27.27
C MET A 383 30.85 2.64 28.42
N ASP A 384 30.44 3.87 28.69
CA ASP A 384 29.32 4.12 29.58
C ASP A 384 27.98 3.65 28.97
N VAL A 385 26.93 3.58 29.79
CA VAL A 385 25.61 3.12 29.35
C VAL A 385 25.01 4.01 28.25
N SER A 386 25.32 5.30 28.25
CA SER A 386 24.85 6.25 27.23
C SER A 386 25.50 5.98 25.88
N GLN A 387 26.82 5.82 25.84
CA GLN A 387 27.62 5.49 24.67
C GLN A 387 27.21 4.14 24.08
N GLN A 388 27.04 3.12 24.92
CA GLN A 388 26.49 1.82 24.50
C GLN A 388 25.10 1.97 23.87
N THR A 389 24.26 2.85 24.43
CA THR A 389 22.91 3.11 23.91
C THR A 389 22.96 3.83 22.56
N ILE A 390 23.83 4.82 22.40
CA ILE A 390 24.04 5.55 21.13
C ILE A 390 24.50 4.57 20.04
N VAL A 391 25.55 3.79 20.28
CA VAL A 391 26.07 2.81 19.31
C VAL A 391 25.01 1.78 18.94
N ARG A 392 24.24 1.27 19.91
CA ARG A 392 23.10 0.37 19.62
C ARG A 392 22.03 1.04 18.78
N SER A 393 21.64 2.25 19.15
CA SER A 393 20.61 3.04 18.47
C SER A 393 21.00 3.32 17.02
N GLU A 394 22.22 3.81 16.78
CA GLU A 394 22.77 4.07 15.45
C GLU A 394 22.75 2.81 14.57
N ARG A 395 23.25 1.69 15.09
CA ARG A 395 23.23 0.41 14.35
C ARG A 395 21.80 -0.04 14.03
N ILE A 396 20.87 0.05 14.99
CA ILE A 396 19.46 -0.30 14.77
C ILE A 396 18.84 0.60 13.71
N ASN A 397 19.11 1.91 13.76
CA ASN A 397 18.62 2.89 12.79
C ASN A 397 19.15 2.60 11.38
N ILE A 398 20.44 2.27 11.24
CA ILE A 398 21.03 1.87 9.96
C ILE A 398 20.42 0.57 9.44
N ILE A 399 20.23 -0.45 10.28
CA ILE A 399 19.58 -1.71 9.89
C ILE A 399 18.15 -1.43 9.39
N LYS A 400 17.39 -0.59 10.10
CA LYS A 400 16.04 -0.19 9.70
C LYS A 400 16.07 0.56 8.37
N LYS A 401 17.00 1.52 8.23
CA LYS A 401 17.16 2.31 7.02
C LYS A 401 17.55 1.45 5.81
N ASN A 402 18.44 0.49 5.98
CA ASN A 402 18.85 -0.44 4.92
C ASN A 402 17.68 -1.31 4.42
N ARG A 403 16.73 -1.66 5.29
CA ARG A 403 15.50 -2.35 4.87
C ARG A 403 14.59 -1.44 4.05
N GLU A 404 14.42 -0.19 4.47
CA GLU A 404 13.67 0.81 3.71
C GLU A 404 14.30 1.07 2.34
N ILE A 405 15.63 1.17 2.29
CA ILE A 405 16.43 1.35 1.06
C ILE A 405 16.15 0.22 0.07
N VAL A 406 16.25 -1.04 0.49
CA VAL A 406 16.00 -2.19 -0.41
C VAL A 406 14.60 -2.13 -1.01
N GLY A 407 13.57 -1.84 -0.20
CA GLY A 407 12.20 -1.72 -0.70
C GLY A 407 12.02 -0.55 -1.68
N ARG A 408 12.61 0.61 -1.38
CA ARG A 408 12.56 1.79 -2.25
C ARG A 408 13.32 1.59 -3.56
N ALA A 409 14.44 0.88 -3.54
CA ALA A 409 15.22 0.58 -4.74
C ALA A 409 14.44 -0.29 -5.72
N VAL A 410 13.76 -1.34 -5.24
CA VAL A 410 12.89 -2.17 -6.08
C VAL A 410 11.75 -1.35 -6.68
N MET A 411 11.11 -0.48 -5.90
CA MET A 411 10.07 0.42 -6.43
C MET A 411 10.62 1.40 -7.47
N MET A 412 11.82 1.96 -7.25
CA MET A 412 12.46 2.87 -8.19
C MET A 412 12.76 2.20 -9.53
N GLU A 413 13.25 0.96 -9.51
CA GLU A 413 13.48 0.19 -10.75
C GLU A 413 12.17 -0.08 -11.51
N GLN A 414 11.09 -0.40 -10.80
CA GLN A 414 9.76 -0.56 -11.40
C GLN A 414 9.22 0.76 -11.97
N ASP A 415 9.40 1.87 -11.25
CA ASP A 415 8.96 3.19 -11.67
C ASP A 415 9.73 3.63 -12.94
N LEU A 416 11.06 3.38 -13.01
CA LEU A 416 11.89 3.63 -14.21
C LEU A 416 11.54 2.74 -15.40
N GLN A 417 11.24 1.47 -15.15
CA GLN A 417 10.78 0.56 -16.20
C GLN A 417 9.45 1.03 -16.78
N THR A 418 8.52 1.42 -15.90
CA THR A 418 7.20 1.92 -16.30
C THR A 418 7.33 3.23 -17.08
N SER A 419 8.12 4.20 -16.61
CA SER A 419 8.30 5.47 -17.31
C SER A 419 9.00 5.32 -18.67
N SER A 420 9.98 4.40 -18.77
CA SER A 420 10.65 4.11 -20.05
C SER A 420 9.73 3.40 -21.04
N GLU A 421 8.84 2.53 -20.56
CA GLU A 421 7.81 1.91 -21.40
C GLU A 421 6.79 2.96 -21.88
N LEU A 422 6.35 3.86 -20.99
CA LEU A 422 5.37 4.90 -21.32
C LEU A 422 5.93 6.00 -22.23
N SER A 423 7.25 6.23 -22.25
CA SER A 423 7.87 7.23 -23.13
C SER A 423 7.88 6.83 -24.60
N GLU A 424 7.63 5.55 -24.91
CA GLU A 424 7.46 5.05 -26.28
C GLU A 424 6.09 5.43 -26.89
N TYR A 425 5.16 5.92 -26.07
CA TYR A 425 3.81 6.30 -26.51
C TYR A 425 3.64 7.82 -26.54
N ASP A 426 2.81 8.30 -27.46
CA ASP A 426 2.48 9.72 -27.59
C ASP A 426 1.79 10.28 -26.35
N GLU A 427 0.98 9.45 -25.69
CA GLU A 427 0.22 9.78 -24.49
C GLU A 427 -0.08 8.53 -23.65
N TYR A 428 -0.37 8.75 -22.37
CA TYR A 428 -0.87 7.76 -21.45
C TYR A 428 -1.93 8.36 -20.51
N PHE A 429 -2.67 7.51 -19.83
CA PHE A 429 -3.76 7.88 -18.95
C PHE A 429 -3.65 7.17 -17.61
N LEU A 430 -4.08 7.84 -16.56
CA LEU A 430 -4.24 7.23 -15.24
C LEU A 430 -5.69 6.79 -15.08
N VAL A 431 -5.90 5.56 -14.63
CA VAL A 431 -7.21 5.12 -14.12
C VAL A 431 -7.40 5.68 -12.72
N TRP A 432 -8.56 6.25 -12.42
CA TRP A 432 -8.86 6.85 -11.13
C TRP A 432 -9.96 6.10 -10.39
N ASN A 433 -9.90 6.14 -9.07
CA ASN A 433 -11.01 5.80 -8.18
C ASN A 433 -11.07 6.80 -7.02
N MET A 434 -11.95 6.58 -6.05
CA MET A 434 -12.04 7.40 -4.85
C MET A 434 -11.98 6.59 -3.57
N ASP A 435 -11.49 7.21 -2.48
CA ASP A 435 -11.59 6.62 -1.15
C ASP A 435 -13.02 6.72 -0.58
N PHE A 436 -13.27 6.10 0.56
CA PHE A 436 -14.58 6.14 1.23
C PHE A 436 -15.03 7.55 1.69
N ARG A 437 -14.15 8.56 1.57
CA ARG A 437 -14.41 9.97 1.89
C ARG A 437 -14.61 10.82 0.63
N GLY A 438 -14.39 10.25 -0.55
CA GLY A 438 -14.57 10.86 -1.85
C GLY A 438 -13.34 11.55 -2.45
N ARG A 439 -12.14 11.36 -1.88
CA ARG A 439 -10.89 11.87 -2.48
C ARG A 439 -10.47 11.00 -3.65
N PHE A 440 -10.08 11.62 -4.76
CA PHE A 440 -9.64 10.91 -5.96
C PHE A 440 -8.21 10.42 -5.85
N TYR A 441 -7.97 9.17 -6.28
CA TYR A 441 -6.67 8.52 -6.28
C TYR A 441 -6.44 7.79 -7.60
N PRO A 442 -5.22 7.87 -8.16
CA PRO A 442 -4.81 6.97 -9.23
C PRO A 442 -4.81 5.52 -8.73
N VAL A 443 -5.22 4.60 -9.60
CA VAL A 443 -5.22 3.16 -9.33
C VAL A 443 -3.82 2.57 -9.49
N SER A 444 -3.06 3.05 -10.47
CA SER A 444 -1.67 2.64 -10.71
C SER A 444 -0.73 3.18 -9.64
N ASN A 445 0.32 2.41 -9.33
CA ASN A 445 1.37 2.86 -8.40
C ASN A 445 2.18 4.03 -8.98
N PHE A 446 2.56 3.93 -10.26
CA PHE A 446 3.18 5.02 -11.00
C PHE A 446 2.12 6.07 -11.35
N SER A 447 2.23 7.24 -10.72
CA SER A 447 1.34 8.38 -10.93
C SER A 447 1.95 9.68 -10.40
N TYR A 448 1.48 10.82 -10.88
CA TYR A 448 1.96 12.14 -10.45
C TYR A 448 1.56 12.53 -9.02
N HIS A 449 0.85 11.67 -8.27
CA HIS A 449 0.60 11.82 -6.83
C HIS A 449 1.79 11.36 -5.95
N ARG A 450 2.83 10.80 -6.58
CA ARG A 450 4.03 10.28 -5.92
C ARG A 450 5.08 11.36 -5.67
N ASP A 451 6.25 10.93 -5.20
CA ASP A 451 7.40 11.79 -4.90
C ASP A 451 7.84 12.64 -6.11
N ASP A 452 8.56 13.72 -5.82
CA ASP A 452 9.01 14.76 -6.74
C ASP A 452 9.53 14.24 -8.11
N HIS A 453 10.45 13.27 -8.09
CA HIS A 453 11.02 12.67 -9.30
C HIS A 453 9.97 11.96 -10.17
N ILE A 454 8.96 11.31 -9.58
CA ILE A 454 7.88 10.65 -10.33
C ILE A 454 6.92 11.69 -10.90
N LYS A 455 6.55 12.69 -10.08
CA LYS A 455 5.65 13.76 -10.50
C LYS A 455 6.23 14.58 -11.65
N ALA A 456 7.52 14.95 -11.56
CA ALA A 456 8.21 15.74 -12.58
C ALA A 456 8.36 15.01 -13.93
N MET A 457 8.35 13.68 -13.93
CA MET A 457 8.35 12.87 -15.17
C MET A 457 7.01 12.93 -15.92
N THR A 458 5.97 13.57 -15.37
CA THR A 458 4.65 13.67 -16.00
C THR A 458 4.40 15.09 -16.53
N LEU A 459 4.00 15.19 -17.79
CA LEU A 459 3.45 16.40 -18.41
C LEU A 459 2.00 16.15 -18.84
N LEU A 460 1.24 17.22 -19.04
CA LEU A 460 0.00 17.14 -19.80
C LEU A 460 0.34 16.86 -21.27
N LYS A 461 -0.48 16.05 -21.97
CA LYS A 461 -0.33 15.90 -23.42
C LYS A 461 -0.82 17.15 -24.15
N ASN A 462 -1.97 17.67 -23.72
CA ASN A 462 -2.60 18.84 -24.30
C ASN A 462 -2.04 20.10 -23.65
N GLY A 463 -0.98 20.64 -24.25
CA GLY A 463 -0.35 21.88 -23.80
C GLY A 463 -1.15 23.13 -24.15
N SER A 464 -0.72 24.27 -23.60
CA SER A 464 -1.27 25.59 -23.90
C SER A 464 -0.17 26.56 -24.30
N ARG A 465 -0.48 27.48 -25.22
CA ARG A 465 0.46 28.50 -25.65
C ARG A 465 0.78 29.45 -24.49
N VAL A 466 2.06 29.67 -24.25
CA VAL A 466 2.53 30.70 -23.32
C VAL A 466 2.44 32.05 -24.02
N THR A 467 1.90 33.05 -23.34
CA THR A 467 1.71 34.40 -23.84
C THR A 467 2.12 35.40 -22.76
N SER A 468 2.26 36.67 -23.13
CA SER A 468 2.49 37.75 -22.17
C SER A 468 1.42 37.85 -21.08
N GLU A 469 0.22 37.29 -21.30
CA GLU A 469 -0.89 37.31 -20.33
C GLU A 469 -0.82 36.16 -19.31
N ASN A 470 0.00 35.13 -19.54
CA ASN A 470 0.03 33.93 -18.68
C ASN A 470 1.44 33.46 -18.30
N CYS A 471 2.51 34.04 -18.88
CA CYS A 471 3.89 33.64 -18.61
C CYS A 471 4.28 33.83 -17.14
N GLU A 472 3.65 34.79 -16.44
CA GLU A 472 3.85 35.01 -15.00
C GLU A 472 3.60 33.74 -14.18
N TRP A 473 2.62 32.91 -14.56
CA TRP A 473 2.31 31.68 -13.83
C TRP A 473 3.40 30.62 -14.01
N LEU A 474 4.05 30.60 -15.17
CA LEU A 474 5.21 29.74 -15.40
C LEU A 474 6.41 30.24 -14.56
N ALA A 475 6.67 31.54 -14.52
CA ALA A 475 7.70 32.12 -13.66
C ALA A 475 7.43 31.84 -12.16
N ILE A 476 6.22 32.10 -11.68
CA ILE A 476 5.81 31.79 -10.31
C ILE A 476 6.01 30.30 -10.01
N HIS A 477 5.74 29.41 -10.97
CA HIS A 477 5.96 27.98 -10.80
C HIS A 477 7.45 27.62 -10.67
N VAL A 478 8.32 28.22 -11.49
CA VAL A 478 9.79 28.08 -11.37
C VAL A 478 10.24 28.51 -9.97
N ALA A 479 9.85 29.71 -9.54
CA ALA A 479 10.19 30.25 -8.22
C ALA A 479 9.68 29.34 -7.08
N ASN A 480 8.44 28.83 -7.18
CA ASN A 480 7.85 27.95 -6.17
C ASN A 480 8.52 26.58 -6.08
N CYS A 481 9.05 26.05 -7.19
CA CYS A 481 9.75 24.76 -7.19
C CYS A 481 11.18 24.89 -6.66
N GLY A 482 11.85 25.99 -7.00
CA GLY A 482 13.16 26.34 -6.44
C GLY A 482 13.08 26.65 -4.94
N ASP A 483 12.15 27.52 -4.56
CA ASP A 483 11.96 28.09 -3.21
C ASP A 483 13.27 28.59 -2.56
N PHE A 484 14.21 29.04 -3.38
CA PHE A 484 15.48 29.58 -2.92
C PHE A 484 15.22 30.80 -2.04
N ASN A 485 15.88 30.85 -0.88
CA ASN A 485 15.69 31.92 0.12
C ASN A 485 14.23 32.14 0.52
N LYS A 486 13.38 31.11 0.44
CA LYS A 486 11.94 31.20 0.78
C LYS A 486 11.17 32.23 -0.05
N ILE A 487 11.52 32.35 -1.33
CA ILE A 487 10.81 33.23 -2.27
C ILE A 487 9.31 32.88 -2.37
N SER A 488 8.90 31.63 -2.10
CA SER A 488 7.47 31.25 -2.04
C SER A 488 6.69 31.89 -0.90
N LYS A 489 7.37 32.59 0.02
CA LYS A 489 6.77 33.37 1.12
C LYS A 489 6.69 34.87 0.82
N GLN A 490 7.18 35.30 -0.34
CA GLN A 490 7.05 36.67 -0.82
C GLN A 490 5.81 36.82 -1.72
N THR A 491 5.57 38.04 -2.20
CA THR A 491 4.47 38.37 -3.12
C THR A 491 4.59 37.58 -4.43
N LEU A 492 3.52 37.55 -5.25
CA LEU A 492 3.60 36.93 -6.57
C LEU A 492 4.55 37.72 -7.49
N ASP A 493 4.55 39.05 -7.40
CA ASP A 493 5.45 39.92 -8.18
C ASP A 493 6.92 39.67 -7.83
N ASP A 494 7.25 39.53 -6.54
CA ASP A 494 8.62 39.20 -6.11
C ASP A 494 9.09 37.86 -6.66
N ARG A 495 8.19 36.88 -6.80
CA ARG A 495 8.52 35.58 -7.41
C ARG A 495 8.82 35.70 -8.89
N VAL A 496 8.06 36.52 -9.62
CA VAL A 496 8.33 36.81 -11.04
C VAL A 496 9.68 37.51 -11.18
N LEU A 497 9.92 38.57 -10.41
CA LEU A 497 11.20 39.29 -10.41
C LEU A 497 12.38 38.38 -10.06
N TRP A 498 12.20 37.44 -9.12
CA TRP A 498 13.23 36.47 -8.80
C TRP A 498 13.62 35.63 -10.02
N VAL A 499 12.66 35.20 -10.84
CA VAL A 499 12.95 34.45 -12.08
C VAL A 499 13.71 35.31 -13.08
N GLU A 500 13.29 36.57 -13.27
CA GLU A 500 13.97 37.51 -14.17
C GLU A 500 15.42 37.77 -13.74
N PHE A 501 15.67 38.02 -12.45
CA PHE A 501 17.02 38.24 -11.93
C PHE A 501 17.91 37.00 -11.95
N ASN A 502 17.31 35.80 -11.97
CA ASN A 502 18.04 34.53 -11.98
C ASN A 502 17.95 33.82 -13.34
N GLU A 503 17.62 34.54 -14.42
CA GLU A 503 17.44 33.93 -15.76
C GLU A 503 18.67 33.14 -16.19
N GLN A 504 19.88 33.66 -15.99
CA GLN A 504 21.11 32.95 -16.36
C GLN A 504 21.26 31.62 -15.63
N LEU A 505 21.00 31.60 -14.32
CA LEU A 505 21.03 30.37 -13.52
C LEU A 505 19.99 29.35 -14.04
N ILE A 506 18.82 29.83 -14.44
CA ILE A 506 17.75 28.99 -14.99
C ILE A 506 18.15 28.41 -16.35
N ARG A 507 18.78 29.21 -17.22
CA ARG A 507 19.35 28.76 -18.51
C ARG A 507 20.43 27.71 -18.29
N ASP A 508 21.39 27.96 -17.41
CA ASP A 508 22.47 27.02 -17.11
C ASP A 508 21.91 25.67 -16.63
N VAL A 509 20.90 25.68 -15.75
CA VAL A 509 20.22 24.47 -15.26
C VAL A 509 19.48 23.73 -16.38
N ALA A 510 18.82 24.43 -17.29
CA ALA A 510 18.07 23.82 -18.39
C ALA A 510 18.98 23.22 -19.46
N GLU A 511 20.09 23.90 -19.79
CA GLU A 511 21.03 23.52 -20.85
C GLU A 511 21.96 22.37 -20.42
N ASP A 512 22.49 22.41 -19.20
CA ASP A 512 23.34 21.34 -18.65
C ASP A 512 22.95 21.00 -17.19
N PRO A 513 21.92 20.14 -17.01
CA PRO A 513 21.47 19.76 -15.68
C PRO A 513 22.48 18.91 -14.90
N ILE A 514 23.44 18.26 -15.58
CA ILE A 514 24.46 17.43 -14.92
C ILE A 514 25.51 18.34 -14.30
N ALA A 515 26.03 19.33 -15.05
CA ALA A 515 26.95 20.32 -14.52
C ALA A 515 26.31 21.15 -13.39
N ASN A 516 25.01 21.41 -13.47
CA ASN A 516 24.25 22.19 -12.49
C ASN A 516 23.46 21.35 -11.47
N LEU A 517 23.82 20.07 -11.31
CA LEU A 517 23.10 19.16 -10.40
C LEU A 517 23.12 19.65 -8.94
N GLY A 518 24.17 20.39 -8.52
CA GLY A 518 24.22 21.02 -7.20
C GLY A 518 23.05 21.97 -6.96
N THR A 519 22.80 22.90 -7.89
CA THR A 519 21.68 23.85 -7.85
C THR A 519 20.33 23.13 -7.83
N ILE A 520 20.19 22.07 -8.65
CA ILE A 520 18.97 21.26 -8.69
C ILE A 520 18.71 20.57 -7.35
N LYS A 521 19.75 20.01 -6.71
CA LYS A 521 19.67 19.35 -5.40
C LYS A 521 19.26 20.30 -4.27
N ASP A 522 19.66 21.56 -4.37
CA ASP A 522 19.40 22.58 -3.34
C ASP A 522 17.95 23.07 -3.35
N ALA A 523 17.28 23.06 -4.51
CA ALA A 523 15.87 23.40 -4.66
C ALA A 523 14.94 22.61 -3.71
N ASP A 524 13.78 23.19 -3.37
CA ASP A 524 12.78 22.51 -2.54
C ASP A 524 12.15 21.29 -3.24
N LYS A 525 11.91 21.41 -4.55
CA LYS A 525 11.39 20.36 -5.43
C LYS A 525 12.34 20.15 -6.61
N PRO A 526 13.46 19.43 -6.42
CA PRO A 526 14.56 19.35 -7.38
C PRO A 526 14.16 19.05 -8.83
N PHE A 527 13.41 17.96 -9.05
CA PHE A 527 13.08 17.52 -10.40
C PHE A 527 11.96 18.37 -11.02
N GLN A 528 11.00 18.84 -10.22
CA GLN A 528 10.00 19.80 -10.70
C GLN A 528 10.64 21.16 -11.03
N PHE A 529 11.66 21.60 -10.28
CA PHE A 529 12.41 22.82 -10.58
C PHE A 529 13.13 22.68 -11.92
N TYR A 530 13.85 21.58 -12.15
CA TYR A 530 14.46 21.30 -13.45
C TYR A 530 13.42 21.29 -14.58
N ALA A 531 12.29 20.60 -14.40
CA ALA A 531 11.21 20.59 -15.39
C ALA A 531 10.68 22.00 -15.70
N ALA A 532 10.54 22.85 -14.68
CA ALA A 532 10.10 24.22 -14.82
C ALA A 532 11.16 25.10 -15.52
N CYS A 533 12.44 24.91 -15.24
CA CYS A 533 13.53 25.60 -15.93
C CYS A 533 13.55 25.29 -17.43
N VAL A 534 13.41 24.01 -17.80
CA VAL A 534 13.34 23.58 -19.21
C VAL A 534 12.19 24.29 -19.95
N GLU A 535 11.03 24.35 -19.32
CA GLU A 535 9.83 24.95 -19.92
C GLU A 535 9.92 26.49 -19.99
N TRP A 536 10.51 27.13 -18.99
CA TRP A 536 10.77 28.56 -18.99
C TRP A 536 11.77 28.97 -20.08
N VAL A 537 12.88 28.24 -20.21
CA VAL A 537 13.88 28.50 -21.24
C VAL A 537 13.33 28.22 -22.64
N GLY A 538 12.52 27.17 -22.79
CA GLY A 538 11.78 26.90 -24.01
C GLY A 538 10.91 28.09 -24.43
N TYR A 539 10.15 28.66 -23.49
CA TYR A 539 9.38 29.88 -23.72
C TYR A 539 10.27 31.06 -24.12
N LEU A 540 11.36 31.33 -23.39
CA LEU A 540 12.24 32.45 -23.72
C LEU A 540 12.89 32.34 -25.11
N ASN A 541 13.09 31.12 -25.61
CA ASN A 541 13.67 30.87 -26.92
C ASN A 541 12.63 31.00 -28.06
N ASP A 542 11.34 30.83 -27.79
CA ASP A 542 10.24 31.04 -28.75
C ASP A 542 8.99 31.66 -28.08
N PRO A 543 9.05 32.93 -27.64
CA PRO A 543 7.96 33.52 -26.86
C PRO A 543 6.62 33.62 -27.59
N GLU A 544 6.63 33.57 -28.92
CA GLU A 544 5.43 33.74 -29.74
C GLU A 544 4.67 32.43 -29.95
N ASN A 545 5.37 31.29 -29.99
CA ASN A 545 4.76 30.01 -30.38
C ASN A 545 4.94 28.89 -29.35
N TYR A 546 5.68 29.12 -28.25
CA TYR A 546 5.95 28.07 -27.28
C TYR A 546 4.67 27.54 -26.62
N ILE A 547 4.49 26.22 -26.70
CA ILE A 547 3.38 25.49 -26.07
C ILE A 547 3.94 24.73 -24.88
N THR A 548 3.63 25.19 -23.67
CA THR A 548 4.01 24.46 -22.46
C THR A 548 3.04 23.32 -22.19
N CYS A 549 3.59 22.20 -21.77
CA CYS A 549 2.84 21.02 -21.33
C CYS A 549 2.97 20.79 -19.82
N LEU A 550 3.73 21.66 -19.13
CA LEU A 550 3.91 21.60 -17.70
C LEU A 550 2.60 22.01 -17.02
N PRO A 551 2.13 21.30 -15.98
CA PRO A 551 1.00 21.74 -15.16
C PRO A 551 1.48 22.54 -13.93
N PRO A 552 1.40 23.89 -13.92
CA PRO A 552 1.72 24.67 -12.72
C PRO A 552 0.82 24.23 -11.56
N SER A 553 1.43 23.85 -10.43
CA SER A 553 0.69 23.42 -9.25
C SER A 553 0.28 24.61 -8.38
N LEU A 554 -1.01 24.67 -8.03
CA LEU A 554 -1.56 25.59 -7.04
C LEU A 554 -1.93 24.81 -5.78
N ASP A 555 -1.23 25.06 -4.67
CA ASP A 555 -1.43 24.32 -3.43
C ASP A 555 -2.14 25.17 -2.37
N GLY A 556 -3.06 24.54 -1.63
CA GLY A 556 -3.84 25.21 -0.60
C GLY A 556 -3.06 25.33 0.71
N SER A 557 -3.08 26.51 1.32
CA SER A 557 -2.44 26.75 2.62
C SER A 557 -3.22 26.07 3.74
N CYS A 558 -2.83 24.86 4.15
CA CYS A 558 -3.49 24.11 5.22
C CYS A 558 -5.00 23.89 4.97
N SER A 559 -5.34 23.15 3.92
CA SER A 559 -6.73 23.00 3.41
C SER A 559 -7.78 22.65 4.47
N GLY A 560 -7.41 21.85 5.47
CA GLY A 560 -8.31 21.50 6.58
C GLY A 560 -8.75 22.73 7.38
N CYS A 561 -7.81 23.59 7.75
CA CYS A 561 -8.10 24.84 8.45
C CYS A 561 -8.85 25.82 7.55
N GLN A 562 -8.50 25.91 6.25
CA GLN A 562 -9.26 26.71 5.29
C GLN A 562 -10.75 26.34 5.28
N HIS A 563 -11.06 25.04 5.20
CA HIS A 563 -12.46 24.60 5.25
C HIS A 563 -13.14 24.93 6.59
N TYR A 564 -12.47 24.75 7.72
CA TYR A 564 -13.06 25.10 9.03
C TYR A 564 -13.28 26.60 9.20
N SER A 565 -12.33 27.43 8.80
CA SER A 565 -12.45 28.89 8.84
C SER A 565 -13.55 29.40 7.90
N ALA A 566 -13.70 28.78 6.72
CA ALA A 566 -14.79 29.10 5.81
C ALA A 566 -16.17 28.70 6.37
N LEU A 567 -16.27 27.52 7.00
CA LEU A 567 -17.51 27.06 7.63
C LEU A 567 -17.91 27.90 8.85
N SER A 568 -16.93 28.35 9.65
CA SER A 568 -17.18 29.20 10.82
C SER A 568 -17.33 30.67 10.48
N LEU A 569 -17.01 31.07 9.24
CA LEU A 569 -16.91 32.46 8.79
C LEU A 569 -16.00 33.30 9.69
N ASN A 570 -14.99 32.69 10.30
CA ASN A 570 -14.06 33.39 11.18
C ASN A 570 -12.97 34.11 10.36
N ASN A 571 -13.03 35.44 10.35
CA ASN A 571 -12.08 36.29 9.63
C ASN A 571 -10.65 36.15 10.16
N SER A 572 -10.44 36.10 11.48
CA SER A 572 -9.09 36.01 12.06
C SER A 572 -8.41 34.70 11.68
N ASP A 573 -9.14 33.60 11.74
CA ASP A 573 -8.61 32.28 11.39
C ASP A 573 -8.42 32.17 9.89
N GLY A 574 -9.36 32.71 9.10
CA GLY A 574 -9.27 32.77 7.64
C GLY A 574 -8.04 33.54 7.15
N ALA A 575 -7.66 34.63 7.84
CA ALA A 575 -6.46 35.40 7.52
C ALA A 575 -5.17 34.58 7.71
N LEU A 576 -5.10 33.72 8.74
CA LEU A 576 -3.93 32.86 8.99
C LEU A 576 -3.71 31.79 7.90
N VAL A 577 -4.74 31.50 7.11
CA VAL A 577 -4.73 30.46 6.05
C VAL A 577 -5.05 31.02 4.66
N ASN A 578 -4.78 32.32 4.46
CA ASN A 578 -4.87 33.01 3.17
C ASN A 578 -6.27 33.04 2.53
N LEU A 579 -7.34 33.02 3.34
CA LEU A 579 -8.72 33.25 2.85
C LEU A 579 -9.12 34.73 2.87
N VAL A 580 -8.38 35.57 3.60
CA VAL A 580 -8.54 37.02 3.62
C VAL A 580 -7.38 37.63 2.84
N PRO A 581 -7.61 38.57 1.91
CA PRO A 581 -6.54 39.23 1.17
C PRO A 581 -5.50 39.87 2.11
N SER A 582 -4.22 39.69 1.79
CA SER A 582 -3.09 40.24 2.52
C SER A 582 -1.94 40.58 1.56
N GLU A 583 -1.07 41.50 1.97
CA GLU A 583 0.11 41.89 1.19
C GLU A 583 1.10 40.73 1.02
N LEU A 584 1.32 39.96 2.09
CA LEU A 584 2.18 38.78 2.09
C LEU A 584 1.35 37.51 2.40
N PRO A 585 1.74 36.35 1.83
CA PRO A 585 1.17 35.07 2.23
C PRO A 585 1.38 34.81 3.73
N ALA A 586 0.31 34.51 4.45
CA ALA A 586 0.36 34.09 5.84
C ALA A 586 0.96 32.68 5.98
N ASP A 587 1.70 32.46 7.07
CA ASP A 587 2.26 31.17 7.45
C ASP A 587 1.80 30.75 8.84
N VAL A 588 0.70 29.98 8.88
CA VAL A 588 0.12 29.46 10.13
C VAL A 588 1.11 28.68 10.99
N TYR A 589 2.13 28.05 10.38
CA TYR A 589 3.11 27.27 11.12
C TYR A 589 4.12 28.14 11.86
N GLN A 590 4.43 29.34 11.35
CA GLN A 590 5.27 30.30 12.08
C GLN A 590 4.52 30.97 13.22
N THR A 591 3.21 31.18 13.10
CA THR A 591 2.41 31.78 14.16
C THR A 591 2.14 30.82 15.32
N ALA A 592 2.14 29.51 15.06
CA ALA A 592 1.91 28.47 16.07
C ALA A 592 3.20 27.98 16.77
N ALA A 593 4.37 28.25 16.19
CA ALA A 593 5.69 27.93 16.76
C ALA A 593 6.15 29.03 17.72
#